data_AF-Q7V9V7-F1
#
_entry.id   AF-Q7V9V7-F1
#
_cell.length_a   1.000
_cell.length_b   1.000
_cell.length_c   1.000
_cell.angle_alpha   90.00
_cell.angle_beta   90.00
_cell.angle_gamma   90.00
#
_symmetry.space_group_name_H-M   'P 1'
#
loop_
_entity.id
_entity.type
_entity.pdbx_description
1 polymer ?
#
loop_
_entity_poly.entity_id
_entity_poly.type
_entity_poly.pdbx_seq_one_letter_code
_entity_poly.pdbx_strand_id
1 'polypeptide(L)'
;MGEARRRSKNDLGNQNPKNKHQVGKNDSPRIIDWLPLTVKQRNKFLEITVQGGWIGIGLLAVIWIVVRIVGPAAGWWVPADLH
;
A
#
# COMPACT_ATOMS: atom_id res chain seq x y z
N MET A 1 -3.30 -30.04 -44.57
CA MET A 1 -3.38 -28.63 -44.15
C MET A 1 -4.71 -28.37 -43.43
N GLY A 2 -4.77 -28.47 -42.11
CA GLY A 2 -6.04 -28.27 -41.36
C GLY A 2 -5.89 -27.94 -39.88
N GLU A 3 -4.67 -27.68 -39.39
CA GLU A 3 -4.38 -27.64 -37.94
C GLU A 3 -4.22 -26.22 -37.39
N ALA A 4 -4.23 -25.20 -38.26
CA ALA A 4 -4.01 -23.80 -37.87
C ALA A 4 -5.22 -23.14 -37.18
N ARG A 5 -6.42 -23.75 -37.20
CA ARG A 5 -7.65 -23.13 -36.65
C ARG A 5 -7.96 -23.50 -35.19
N ARG A 6 -7.15 -24.35 -34.54
CA ARG A 6 -7.38 -24.74 -33.13
C ARG A 6 -6.64 -23.88 -32.11
N ARG A 7 -5.75 -22.97 -32.53
CA ARG A 7 -4.97 -22.12 -31.60
C ARG A 7 -5.50 -20.70 -31.44
N SER A 8 -6.49 -20.27 -32.21
CA SER A 8 -7.04 -18.91 -32.13
C SER A 8 -8.13 -18.73 -31.08
N LYS A 9 -8.42 -19.74 -30.25
CA LYS A 9 -9.51 -19.70 -29.26
C LYS A 9 -9.04 -19.58 -27.81
N ASN A 10 -7.74 -19.57 -27.56
CA ASN A 10 -7.22 -19.17 -26.26
C ASN A 10 -6.98 -17.67 -26.30
N ASP A 11 -8.07 -16.94 -26.46
CA ASP A 11 -8.19 -15.49 -26.42
C ASP A 11 -7.41 -14.94 -25.21
N LEU A 12 -6.30 -14.33 -25.54
CA LEU A 12 -5.38 -13.64 -24.68
C LEU A 12 -6.01 -12.29 -24.37
N GLY A 13 -6.78 -12.22 -23.28
CA GLY A 13 -7.53 -11.00 -23.01
C GLY A 13 -8.35 -10.95 -21.74
N ASN A 14 -7.85 -11.45 -20.60
CA ASN A 14 -8.40 -11.04 -19.29
C ASN A 14 -7.35 -10.27 -18.50
N GLN A 15 -7.00 -9.09 -19.02
CA GLN A 15 -6.48 -8.01 -18.18
C GLN A 15 -7.66 -7.44 -17.41
N ASN A 16 -7.86 -7.91 -16.18
CA ASN A 16 -8.66 -7.19 -15.19
C ASN A 16 -7.70 -6.40 -14.28
N PRO A 17 -7.51 -5.09 -14.50
CA PRO A 17 -6.70 -4.26 -13.64
C PRO A 17 -7.60 -3.70 -12.55
N LYS A 18 -7.79 -4.41 -11.44
CA LYS A 18 -8.30 -3.84 -10.18
C LYS A 18 -8.27 -4.90 -9.10
N ASN A 19 -7.72 -4.54 -7.94
CA ASN A 19 -7.48 -5.38 -6.75
C ASN A 19 -6.13 -6.11 -6.75
N LYS A 20 -5.05 -5.32 -6.78
CA LYS A 20 -3.71 -5.75 -6.33
C LYS A 20 -3.64 -5.78 -4.79
N HIS A 21 -4.63 -6.40 -4.17
CA HIS A 21 -4.65 -6.81 -2.77
C HIS A 21 -5.01 -8.28 -2.82
N GLN A 22 -4.09 -9.15 -2.37
CA GLN A 22 -4.10 -10.62 -2.45
C GLN A 22 -3.28 -11.20 -3.62
N VAL A 23 -1.97 -11.22 -3.44
CA VAL A 23 -1.15 -12.35 -3.90
C VAL A 23 -0.94 -13.20 -2.63
N GLY A 24 -1.68 -14.30 -2.46
CA GLY A 24 -1.26 -15.61 -2.98
C GLY A 24 -0.13 -16.16 -2.10
N LYS A 25 -0.44 -16.73 -0.93
CA LYS A 25 -0.70 -18.17 -0.73
C LYS A 25 0.56 -19.04 -0.95
N ASN A 26 1.19 -19.39 0.17
CA ASN A 26 1.82 -20.70 0.42
C ASN A 26 2.99 -21.19 -0.44
N ASP A 27 3.90 -20.34 -0.88
CA ASP A 27 5.24 -20.79 -1.24
C ASP A 27 6.24 -19.96 -0.47
N SER A 28 7.03 -20.60 0.38
CA SER A 28 8.09 -19.94 1.15
C SER A 28 9.42 -20.18 0.42
N PRO A 29 9.75 -19.43 -0.65
CA PRO A 29 11.12 -19.43 -1.14
C PRO A 29 11.96 -18.76 -0.06
N ARG A 30 12.80 -19.57 0.60
CA ARG A 30 13.88 -19.06 1.43
C ARG A 30 14.72 -18.19 0.52
N ILE A 31 14.72 -16.88 0.78
CA ILE A 31 15.46 -15.95 -0.08
C ILE A 31 16.98 -16.21 0.05
N ILE A 32 17.43 -16.73 1.21
CA ILE A 32 18.83 -17.10 1.49
C ILE A 32 18.86 -18.20 2.58
N ASP A 33 19.45 -19.37 2.33
CA ASP A 33 19.44 -20.53 3.26
C ASP A 33 20.24 -20.33 4.56
N TRP A 34 21.11 -19.32 4.63
CA TRP A 34 21.95 -19.03 5.80
C TRP A 34 21.22 -18.26 6.91
N LEU A 35 20.14 -17.54 6.57
CA LEU A 35 19.44 -16.71 7.53
C LEU A 35 18.03 -17.28 7.78
N PRO A 36 17.71 -17.74 9.01
CA PRO A 36 16.40 -18.31 9.35
C PRO A 36 15.32 -17.23 9.47
N LEU A 37 15.24 -16.33 8.50
CA LEU A 37 14.25 -15.25 8.44
C LEU A 37 13.11 -15.70 7.54
N THR A 38 12.10 -16.33 8.14
CA THR A 38 10.92 -16.82 7.42
C THR A 38 10.19 -15.63 6.80
N VAL A 39 9.92 -15.67 5.50
CA VAL A 39 9.24 -14.59 4.74
C VAL A 39 7.90 -14.20 5.40
N LYS A 40 7.25 -15.14 6.10
CA LYS A 40 6.04 -14.90 6.89
C LYS A 40 6.22 -13.84 8.00
N GLN A 41 7.37 -13.80 8.68
CA GLN A 41 7.65 -12.80 9.72
C GLN A 41 7.90 -11.41 9.13
N ARG A 42 8.58 -11.35 7.97
CA ARG A 42 8.83 -10.09 7.26
C ARG A 42 7.54 -9.45 6.77
N ASN A 43 6.63 -10.24 6.19
CA ASN A 43 5.36 -9.72 5.70
C ASN A 43 4.53 -9.11 6.83
N LYS A 44 4.51 -9.74 8.01
CA LYS A 44 3.80 -9.20 9.17
C LYS A 44 4.44 -7.93 9.71
N PHE A 45 5.77 -7.85 9.73
CA PHE A 45 6.47 -6.63 10.14
C PHE A 45 6.20 -5.48 9.16
N LEU A 46 6.30 -5.73 7.86
CA LEU A 46 6.02 -4.75 6.82
C LEU A 46 4.55 -4.30 6.86
N GLU A 47 3.61 -5.21 7.06
CA GLU A 47 2.18 -4.91 7.21
C GLU A 47 1.97 -3.90 8.36
N ILE A 48 2.57 -4.16 9.53
CA ILE A 48 2.48 -3.27 10.70
C ILE A 48 3.17 -1.92 10.44
N THR A 49 4.37 -1.91 9.85
CA THR A 49 5.11 -0.67 9.58
C THR A 49 4.41 0.19 8.53
N VAL A 50 3.92 -0.42 7.44
CA VAL A 50 3.19 0.30 6.40
C VAL A 50 1.89 0.85 6.97
N GLN A 51 1.12 0.03 7.70
CA GLN A 51 -0.11 0.48 8.35
C GLN A 51 0.15 1.60 9.38
N GLY A 52 1.21 1.47 10.17
CA GLY A 52 1.67 2.51 11.11
C GLY A 52 2.10 3.80 10.40
N GLY A 53 2.74 3.69 9.23
CA GLY A 53 3.10 4.83 8.40
C GLY A 53 1.88 5.64 7.95
N TRP A 54 0.82 4.96 7.49
CA TRP A 54 -0.45 5.62 7.14
C TRP A 54 -1.10 6.31 8.34
N ILE A 55 -1.03 5.70 9.52
CA ILE A 55 -1.52 6.31 10.77
C ILE A 55 -0.72 7.55 11.12
N GLY A 56 0.61 7.52 10.99
CA GLY A 56 1.48 8.68 11.22
C GLY A 56 1.19 9.83 10.27
N ILE A 57 1.02 9.54 8.97
CA ILE A 57 0.64 10.55 7.96
C ILE A 57 -0.73 11.15 8.29
N GLY A 58 -1.70 10.30 8.62
CA GLY A 58 -3.04 10.75 9.02
C GLY A 58 -3.00 11.65 10.26
N LEU A 59 -2.26 11.26 11.29
CA LEU A 59 -2.11 12.05 12.50
C LEU A 59 -1.46 13.41 12.22
N LEU A 60 -0.40 13.43 11.40
CA LEU A 60 0.30 14.65 11.05
C LEU A 60 -0.60 15.60 10.23
N ALA A 61 -1.40 15.06 9.31
CA ALA A 61 -2.40 15.83 8.56
C ALA A 61 -3.50 16.40 9.48
N VAL A 62 -4.00 15.61 10.43
CA VAL A 62 -4.99 16.08 11.41
C VAL A 62 -4.42 17.20 12.28
N ILE A 63 -3.22 17.03 12.83
CA ILE A 63 -2.55 18.07 13.62
C ILE A 63 -2.37 19.33 12.77
N TRP A 64 -1.93 19.19 11.53
CA TRP A 64 -1.78 20.32 10.61
C TRP A 64 -3.10 21.06 10.42
N ILE A 65 -4.21 20.35 10.17
CA ILE A 65 -5.55 20.95 10.04
C ILE A 65 -5.98 21.67 11.33
N VAL A 66 -5.79 21.03 12.48
CA VAL A 66 -6.13 21.64 13.78
C VAL A 66 -5.34 22.93 13.99
N VAL A 67 -4.03 22.91 13.73
CA VAL A 67 -3.18 24.09 13.91
C VAL A 67 -3.52 25.20 12.92
N ARG A 68 -3.88 24.85 11.67
CA ARG A 68 -4.09 25.83 10.60
C ARG A 68 -5.52 26.33 10.46
N ILE A 69 -6.52 25.55 10.88
CA ILE A 69 -7.93 25.90 10.78
C ILE A 69 -8.53 26.17 12.17
N VAL A 70 -8.40 25.22 13.09
CA VAL A 70 -9.02 25.35 14.42
C VAL A 70 -8.31 26.42 15.25
N GLY A 71 -6.97 26.50 15.21
CA GLY A 71 -6.21 27.55 15.90
C GLY A 71 -6.69 28.97 15.55
N PRO A 72 -6.75 29.34 14.26
CA PRO A 72 -7.29 30.64 13.85
C PRO A 72 -8.80 30.80 14.10
N ALA A 73 -9.62 29.77 13.85
CA ALA A 73 -11.06 29.85 14.02
C ALA A 73 -11.49 29.96 15.49
N ALA A 74 -10.75 29.35 16.41
CA ALA A 74 -10.93 29.46 17.85
C ALA A 74 -10.25 30.70 18.46
N GLY A 75 -9.47 31.44 17.66
CA GLY A 75 -8.76 32.65 18.12
C GLY A 75 -7.56 32.38 19.03
N TRP A 76 -7.01 31.16 19.08
CA TRP A 76 -5.87 30.81 19.94
C TRP A 76 -4.54 31.38 19.45
N TRP A 77 -4.36 31.53 18.13
CA TRP A 77 -3.22 32.23 17.52
C TRP A 77 -3.53 32.62 16.07
N VAL A 78 -2.82 33.64 15.57
CA VAL A 78 -2.86 34.07 14.18
C VAL A 78 -1.55 33.66 13.49
N PRO A 79 -1.60 32.99 12.32
CA PRO A 79 -0.40 32.64 11.57
C PRO A 79 0.31 33.91 11.08
N ALA A 80 1.63 33.98 11.30
CA ALA A 80 2.42 35.15 10.92
C ALA A 80 2.53 35.36 9.39
N ASP A 81 2.30 34.32 8.58
CA ASP A 81 2.37 34.35 7.11
C ASP A 81 1.23 35.14 6.42
N LEU A 82 0.33 35.79 7.16
CA LEU A 82 -0.80 36.56 6.61
C LEU A 82 -0.47 38.04 6.30
N HIS A 83 0.80 38.34 6.00
CA HIS A 83 1.32 39.69 5.82
C HIS A 83 1.70 40.02 4.38
#